data_AF-A0A965V2A7-F1
#
_entry.id   AF-A0A965V2A7-F1
#
_cell.length_a   1.000
_cell.length_b   1.000
_cell.length_c   1.000
_cell.angle_alpha   90.00
_cell.angle_beta   90.00
_cell.angle_gamma   90.00
#
_symmetry.space_group_name_H-M   'P 1'
#
loop_
_entity.id
_entity.type
_entity.pdbx_description
1 polymer ?
#
loop_
_entity_poly.entity_id
_entity_poly.type
_entity_poly.pdbx_seq_one_letter_code
_entity_poly.pdbx_strand_id
1 'polypeptide(L)'
;MLLSSSDYDDNADGSVELYRVKFSPPQDPLSLQIGVSSADMLTVQLPSYQHMLDGLGGFILSNTDSSRGAIESAERNLQTLHSSRAELAASLSRLEVAMSMTEALALGYREASDRIRSVDVAQETANVVRDQILQRSIGSVVSQIKINANLVLELLAP
;
A
#
# COMPACT_ATOMS: atom_id res chain seq x y z
N MET A 1 16.18 0.42 22.06
CA MET A 1 16.31 0.50 23.54
C MET A 1 17.71 0.04 23.88
N LEU A 2 18.62 0.97 24.22
CA LEU A 2 19.85 0.76 24.99
C LEU A 2 20.42 2.16 25.24
N LEU A 3 20.12 2.72 26.41
CA LEU A 3 20.68 3.97 26.93
C LEU A 3 21.87 3.56 27.81
N SER A 4 23.08 4.01 27.46
CA SER A 4 24.23 3.95 28.37
C SER A 4 24.54 5.38 28.81
N SER A 5 24.32 5.63 30.09
CA SER A 5 24.73 6.79 30.85
C SER A 5 26.15 6.58 31.40
N SER A 6 27.13 7.22 30.78
CA SER A 6 28.47 7.54 31.30
C SER A 6 29.06 8.35 30.15
N ASP A 7 29.27 9.66 30.25
CA ASP A 7 30.23 10.26 31.14
C ASP A 7 29.77 11.67 31.55
N TYR A 8 29.70 11.90 32.85
CA TYR A 8 29.64 13.24 33.45
C TYR A 8 31.09 13.59 33.78
N ASP A 9 31.78 14.28 32.86
CA ASP A 9 33.11 14.83 33.10
C ASP A 9 32.94 16.32 33.46
N ASP A 10 33.12 16.63 34.74
CA ASP A 10 33.02 17.98 35.29
C ASP A 10 34.29 18.75 34.90
N ASN A 11 34.25 19.43 33.76
CA ASN A 11 35.32 20.32 33.33
C ASN A 11 35.29 21.59 34.19
N ALA A 12 36.44 21.93 34.79
CA ALA A 12 36.68 23.04 35.72
C ALA A 12 36.44 24.47 35.16
N ASP A 13 35.69 24.61 34.06
CA ASP A 13 35.35 25.86 33.37
C ASP A 13 33.84 26.18 33.44
N GLY A 14 33.09 25.51 34.34
CA GLY A 14 31.68 25.82 34.61
C GLY A 14 30.72 25.56 33.44
N SER A 15 31.14 24.81 32.43
CA SER A 15 30.33 24.47 31.26
C SER A 15 29.58 23.16 31.50
N VAL A 16 28.25 23.24 31.59
CA VAL A 16 27.38 22.05 31.74
C VAL A 16 27.14 21.45 30.35
N GLU A 17 27.70 20.27 30.07
CA GLU A 17 27.36 19.51 28.87
C GLU A 17 25.95 18.91 29.00
N LEU A 18 24.96 19.55 28.37
CA LEU A 18 23.60 19.02 28.30
C LEU A 18 23.49 17.92 27.23
N TYR A 19 23.47 16.67 27.70
CA TYR A 19 22.90 15.46 27.10
C TYR A 19 22.83 15.42 25.57
N ARG A 20 23.92 14.97 24.93
CA ARG A 20 23.94 14.68 23.49
C ARG A 20 23.14 13.39 23.21
N VAL A 21 21.82 13.51 23.01
CA VAL A 21 21.02 12.41 22.46
C VAL A 21 21.50 12.17 21.04
N LYS A 22 22.26 11.09 20.84
CA LYS A 22 22.60 10.60 19.50
C LYS A 22 21.33 10.05 18.86
N PHE A 23 20.63 10.89 18.11
CA PHE A 23 19.62 10.43 17.16
C PHE A 23 20.32 10.14 15.83
N SER A 24 20.67 8.87 15.61
CA SER A 24 21.08 8.38 14.30
C SER A 24 19.82 7.83 13.60
N PRO A 25 19.13 8.60 12.74
CA PRO A 25 18.09 8.01 11.91
C PRO A 25 18.75 6.95 11.02
N PRO A 26 18.06 5.82 10.74
CA PRO A 26 18.53 4.87 9.75
C PRO A 26 18.82 5.64 8.46
N GLN A 27 20.05 5.56 7.96
CA GLN A 27 20.40 6.06 6.63
C GLN A 27 19.81 5.18 5.53
N ASP A 28 19.15 4.09 5.92
CA ASP A 28 18.51 3.17 5.01
C ASP A 28 17.27 3.84 4.40
N PRO A 29 17.19 3.94 3.06
CA PRO A 29 16.01 4.42 2.38
C PRO A 29 14.78 3.62 2.84
N LEU A 30 13.72 4.31 3.24
CA LEU A 30 12.43 3.67 3.48
C LEU A 30 11.80 3.37 2.12
N SER A 31 11.89 2.12 1.68
CA SER A 31 11.22 1.65 0.46
C SER A 31 9.85 1.09 0.78
N LEU A 32 8.82 1.68 0.17
CA LEU A 32 7.42 1.31 0.29
C LEU A 32 6.94 0.75 -1.05
N GLN A 33 6.41 -0.47 -1.07
CA GLN A 33 5.77 -1.00 -2.27
C GLN A 33 4.38 -0.38 -2.40
N ILE A 34 4.15 0.34 -3.50
CA ILE A 34 2.93 1.11 -3.75
C ILE A 34 2.10 0.58 -4.93
N GLY A 35 2.49 -0.57 -5.49
CA GLY A 35 1.81 -1.20 -6.62
C GLY A 35 1.92 -2.72 -6.61
N VAL A 36 1.38 -3.34 -7.65
CA VAL A 36 1.25 -4.80 -7.75
C VAL A 36 2.56 -5.47 -8.16
N SER A 37 3.45 -4.76 -8.86
CA SER A 37 4.74 -5.29 -9.29
C SER A 37 5.82 -5.06 -8.23
N SER A 38 6.85 -5.91 -8.22
CA SER A 38 8.05 -5.71 -7.41
C SER A 38 8.86 -4.46 -7.81
N ALA A 39 8.56 -3.88 -8.99
CA ALA A 39 9.15 -2.64 -9.47
C ALA A 39 8.45 -1.37 -8.95
N ASP A 40 7.23 -1.49 -8.41
CA ASP A 40 6.42 -0.35 -7.97
C ASP A 40 6.80 0.08 -6.55
N MET A 41 8.02 0.59 -6.41
CA MET A 41 8.61 0.99 -5.12
C MET A 41 8.73 2.51 -5.03
N LEU A 42 8.16 3.09 -3.98
CA LEU A 42 8.40 4.46 -3.55
C LEU A 42 9.51 4.45 -2.50
N THR A 43 10.66 5.02 -2.83
CA THR A 43 11.77 5.14 -1.90
C THR A 43 11.81 6.56 -1.32
N VAL A 44 11.75 6.64 0.01
CA VAL A 44 11.87 7.90 0.77
C VAL A 44 13.19 7.88 1.51
N GLN A 45 14.08 8.81 1.15
CA GLN A 45 15.34 8.99 1.86
C GLN A 45 15.16 10.08 2.90
N LEU A 46 15.45 9.77 4.17
CA LEU A 46 15.55 10.76 5.23
C LEU A 46 17.02 11.19 5.35
N PRO A 47 17.34 12.49 5.20
CA PRO A 47 18.69 12.98 5.46
C PRO A 47 19.03 12.89 6.95
N SER A 48 20.31 12.70 7.27
CA SER A 48 20.79 12.80 8.65
C SER A 48 20.69 14.24 9.16
N TYR A 49 20.03 14.44 10.31
CA TYR A 49 19.96 15.74 10.98
C TYR A 49 21.02 15.91 12.09
N GLN A 50 21.92 14.94 12.26
CA GLN A 50 22.96 14.95 13.29
C GLN A 50 23.82 16.23 13.19
N HIS A 51 24.22 16.61 11.97
CA HIS A 51 25.02 17.82 11.74
C HIS A 51 24.29 19.12 12.08
N MET A 52 22.95 19.15 11.98
CA MET A 52 22.16 20.32 12.39
C MET A 52 22.11 20.46 13.91
N LEU A 53 22.03 19.34 14.63
CA LEU A 53 22.06 19.30 16.09
C LEU A 53 23.45 19.67 16.64
N ASP A 54 24.51 19.19 16.00
CA ASP A 54 25.89 19.54 16.34
C ASP A 54 26.15 21.04 16.13
N GLY A 55 25.52 21.65 15.12
CA GLY A 55 25.60 23.09 14.84
C GLY A 55 24.82 23.99 15.80
N LEU A 56 23.96 23.43 16.67
CA LEU A 56 23.19 24.15 17.69
C LEU A 56 23.83 24.09 19.08
N GLY A 57 24.74 23.15 19.34
CA GLY A 57 25.30 22.87 20.68
C GLY A 57 26.45 23.77 21.13
N GLY A 58 26.91 24.72 20.31
CA GLY A 58 28.15 25.47 20.54
C GLY A 58 28.04 26.99 20.33
N PHE A 59 26.85 27.58 20.45
CA PHE A 59 26.71 29.03 20.26
C PHE A 59 27.29 29.80 21.45
N ILE A 60 28.45 30.43 21.23
CA ILE A 60 29.03 31.39 22.16
C ILE A 60 28.38 32.75 21.88
N LEU A 61 27.49 33.20 22.76
CA LEU A 61 26.74 34.46 22.64
C LEU A 61 27.47 35.67 23.28
N SER A 62 28.80 35.59 23.40
CA SER A 62 29.59 36.56 24.17
C SER A 62 29.77 37.92 23.48
N ASN A 63 29.55 38.04 22.17
CA ASN A 63 29.59 39.31 21.45
C ASN A 63 28.56 39.37 20.30
N THR A 64 28.38 40.56 19.73
CA THR A 64 27.41 40.83 18.66
C THR A 64 27.66 40.00 17.40
N ASP A 65 28.92 39.78 17.04
CA ASP A 65 29.28 39.03 15.83
C ASP A 65 29.06 37.53 16.01
N SER A 66 29.41 36.99 17.17
CA SER A 66 29.17 35.58 17.51
C SER A 66 27.67 35.27 17.64
N SER A 67 26.89 36.24 18.11
CA SER A 67 25.42 36.16 18.14
C SER A 67 24.81 36.18 16.74
N ARG A 68 25.34 37.00 15.81
CA ARG A 68 24.89 37.00 14.40
C ARG A 68 25.21 35.68 13.71
N GLY A 69 26.42 35.14 13.92
CA GLY A 69 26.80 33.82 13.38
C GLY A 69 25.93 32.68 13.92
N ALA A 70 25.49 32.75 15.17
CA ALA A 70 24.56 31.78 15.75
C ALA A 70 23.18 31.81 15.06
N ILE A 71 22.64 33.01 14.80
CA ILE A 71 21.37 33.19 14.09
C ILE A 71 21.47 32.64 12.66
N GLU A 72 22.53 32.96 11.92
CA GLU A 72 22.73 32.45 10.56
C GLU A 72 22.84 30.92 10.50
N SER A 73 23.47 30.30 11.50
CA SER A 73 23.53 28.85 11.64
C SER A 73 22.14 28.24 11.89
N ALA A 74 21.37 28.85 12.80
CA ALA A 74 20.00 28.43 13.09
C ALA A 74 19.09 28.56 11.86
N GLU A 75 19.21 29.65 11.07
CA GLU A 75 18.46 29.84 9.83
C GLU A 75 18.78 28.76 8.79
N ARG A 76 20.07 28.42 8.61
CA ARG A 76 20.49 27.33 7.71
C ARG A 76 19.92 25.98 8.14
N ASN A 77 19.91 25.71 9.45
CA ASN A 77 19.31 24.49 9.99
C ASN A 77 17.79 24.46 9.76
N LEU A 78 17.09 25.57 9.99
CA LEU A 78 15.66 25.68 9.72
C LEU A 78 15.35 25.48 8.23
N GLN A 79 16.15 26.06 7.33
CA GLN A 79 15.97 25.89 5.89
C GLN A 79 16.14 24.42 5.46
N THR A 80 17.12 23.72 6.04
CA THR A 80 17.33 22.29 5.79
C THR A 80 16.15 21.45 6.29
N LEU A 81 15.62 21.76 7.47
CA LEU A 81 14.42 21.12 8.02
C LEU A 81 13.19 21.36 7.14
N HIS A 82 13.02 22.59 6.63
CA HIS A 82 11.94 22.92 5.70
C HIS A 82 12.06 22.14 4.38
N SER A 83 13.27 22.02 3.83
CA SER A 83 13.52 21.24 2.61
C SER A 83 13.14 19.78 2.83
N SER A 84 13.58 19.18 3.93
CA SER A 84 13.27 17.78 4.20
C SER A 84 11.78 17.53 4.47
N ARG A 85 11.09 18.46 5.15
CA ARG A 85 9.62 18.40 5.27
C ARG A 85 8.91 18.50 3.92
N ALA A 86 9.42 19.32 3.00
CA ALA A 86 8.86 19.44 1.65
C ALA A 86 9.03 18.14 0.84
N GLU A 87 10.19 17.48 0.94
CA GLU A 87 10.42 16.16 0.33
C GLU A 87 9.47 15.10 0.88
N LEU A 88 9.26 15.08 2.19
CA LEU A 88 8.28 14.20 2.82
C LEU A 88 6.85 14.48 2.34
N ALA A 89 6.45 15.75 2.28
CA ALA A 89 5.14 16.14 1.76
C ALA A 89 4.95 15.70 0.30
N ALA A 90 5.97 15.84 -0.55
CA ALA A 90 5.93 15.35 -1.92
C ALA A 90 5.79 13.83 -2.00
N SER A 91 6.49 13.09 -1.14
CA SER A 91 6.36 11.63 -1.06
C SER A 91 4.97 11.18 -0.59
N LEU A 92 4.37 11.91 0.37
CA LEU A 92 3.01 11.66 0.85
C LEU A 92 1.98 11.91 -0.25
N SER A 93 2.11 13.01 -1.00
CA SER A 93 1.22 13.28 -2.13
C SER A 93 1.30 12.18 -3.19
N ARG A 94 2.50 11.68 -3.49
CA ARG A 94 2.65 10.52 -4.39
C ARG A 94 1.99 9.26 -3.84
N LEU A 95 2.10 9.01 -2.53
CA LEU A 95 1.49 7.87 -1.86
C LEU A 95 -0.05 7.95 -1.87
N GLU A 96 -0.62 9.13 -1.65
CA GLU A 96 -2.07 9.37 -1.75
C GLU A 96 -2.59 9.08 -3.16
N VAL A 97 -1.88 9.57 -4.19
CA VAL A 97 -2.24 9.29 -5.60
C VAL A 97 -2.11 7.80 -5.91
N ALA A 98 -1.00 7.16 -5.51
CA ALA A 98 -0.77 5.74 -5.73
C ALA A 98 -1.84 4.87 -5.05
N MET A 99 -2.27 5.25 -3.84
CA MET A 99 -3.36 4.58 -3.13
C MET A 99 -4.67 4.67 -3.90
N SER A 100 -5.07 5.87 -4.33
CA SER A 100 -6.28 6.07 -5.13
C SER A 100 -6.24 5.28 -6.45
N MET A 101 -5.09 5.26 -7.13
CA MET A 101 -4.91 4.46 -8.35
C MET A 101 -5.01 2.96 -8.08
N THR A 102 -4.42 2.48 -6.99
CA THR A 102 -4.45 1.06 -6.61
C THR A 102 -5.86 0.60 -6.24
N GLU A 103 -6.64 1.44 -5.55
CA GLU A 103 -8.04 1.17 -5.26
C GLU A 103 -8.88 1.07 -6.54
N ALA A 104 -8.70 2.01 -7.48
CA ALA A 104 -9.38 1.97 -8.77
C ALA A 104 -9.02 0.71 -9.58
N LEU A 105 -7.73 0.33 -9.62
CA LEU A 105 -7.28 -0.90 -10.25
C LEU A 105 -7.88 -2.14 -9.58
N ALA A 106 -7.89 -2.19 -8.24
CA ALA A 106 -8.46 -3.31 -7.50
C ALA A 106 -9.97 -3.47 -7.77
N LEU A 107 -10.71 -2.37 -7.89
CA LEU A 107 -12.12 -2.40 -8.30
C LEU A 107 -12.27 -2.96 -9.72
N GLY A 108 -11.48 -2.46 -10.68
CA GLY A 108 -11.50 -2.97 -12.06
C GLY A 108 -11.18 -4.48 -12.16
N TYR A 109 -10.20 -4.96 -11.40
CA TYR A 109 -9.85 -6.38 -11.34
C TYR A 109 -10.96 -7.23 -10.72
N ARG A 110 -11.62 -6.74 -9.66
CA ARG A 110 -12.77 -7.42 -9.05
C ARG A 110 -13.94 -7.51 -10.02
N GLU A 111 -14.29 -6.42 -10.69
CA GLU A 111 -15.35 -6.43 -11.71
C GLU A 111 -15.05 -7.37 -12.88
N ALA A 112 -13.80 -7.38 -13.37
CA ALA A 112 -13.39 -8.30 -14.42
C ALA A 112 -13.47 -9.77 -13.96
N SER A 113 -12.97 -10.05 -12.75
CA SER A 113 -13.06 -11.39 -12.13
C SER A 113 -14.50 -11.84 -11.97
N ASP A 114 -15.38 -10.96 -11.49
CA ASP A 114 -16.79 -11.26 -11.26
C ASP A 114 -17.52 -11.49 -12.60
N ARG A 115 -17.19 -10.74 -13.65
CA ARG A 115 -17.72 -11.00 -15.00
C ARG A 115 -17.28 -12.36 -15.54
N ILE A 116 -16.00 -12.72 -15.39
CA ILE A 116 -15.49 -14.03 -15.84
C ILE A 116 -16.22 -15.15 -15.09
N ARG A 117 -16.28 -15.08 -13.75
CA ARG A 117 -16.98 -16.08 -12.93
C ARG A 117 -18.46 -16.16 -13.25
N SER A 118 -19.11 -15.02 -13.49
CA SER A 118 -20.55 -14.98 -13.84
C SER A 118 -20.82 -15.61 -15.21
N VAL A 119 -19.91 -15.45 -16.18
CA VAL A 119 -20.00 -16.11 -17.50
C VAL A 119 -19.85 -17.62 -17.35
N ASP A 120 -18.89 -18.10 -16.55
CA ASP A 120 -18.70 -19.53 -16.30
C ASP A 120 -19.92 -20.16 -15.62
N VAL A 121 -20.48 -19.49 -14.60
CA VAL A 121 -21.70 -19.95 -13.91
C VAL A 121 -22.90 -19.95 -14.86
N ALA A 122 -23.04 -18.94 -15.72
CA ALA A 122 -24.11 -18.89 -16.71
C ALA A 122 -23.99 -20.04 -17.73
N GLN A 123 -22.78 -20.36 -18.19
CA GLN A 123 -22.51 -21.46 -19.11
C GLN A 123 -22.85 -22.81 -18.48
N GLU A 124 -22.44 -23.04 -17.24
CA GLU A 124 -22.76 -24.28 -16.52
C GLU A 124 -24.27 -24.40 -16.27
N THR A 125 -24.92 -23.31 -15.88
CA THR A 125 -26.37 -23.28 -15.70
C THR A 125 -27.11 -23.58 -17.02
N ALA A 126 -26.64 -23.04 -18.15
CA ALA A 126 -27.20 -23.32 -19.47
C ALA A 126 -27.04 -24.80 -19.86
N ASN A 127 -25.90 -25.42 -19.55
CA ASN A 127 -25.67 -26.85 -19.74
C ASN A 127 -26.62 -27.69 -18.87
N VAL A 128 -26.72 -27.38 -17.58
CA VAL A 128 -27.65 -28.05 -16.65
C VAL A 128 -29.10 -27.94 -17.12
N VAL A 129 -29.53 -26.75 -17.58
CA VAL A 129 -30.88 -26.54 -18.12
C VAL A 129 -31.08 -27.35 -19.41
N ARG A 130 -30.09 -27.35 -20.31
CA ARG A 130 -30.13 -28.15 -21.55
C ARG A 130 -30.31 -29.63 -21.23
N ASP A 131 -29.55 -30.15 -20.28
CA ASP A 131 -29.62 -31.55 -19.88
C ASP A 131 -30.98 -31.89 -19.24
N GLN A 132 -31.52 -30.99 -18.40
CA GLN A 132 -32.87 -31.13 -17.84
C GLN A 132 -33.95 -31.13 -18.94
N ILE A 133 -33.83 -30.27 -19.96
CA ILE A 133 -34.75 -30.25 -21.09
C ILE A 133 -34.65 -31.56 -21.87
N LEU A 134 -33.44 -32.03 -22.19
CA LEU A 134 -33.23 -33.29 -22.90
C LEU A 134 -33.85 -34.47 -22.14
N GLN A 135 -33.65 -34.55 -20.82
CA GLN A 135 -34.25 -35.60 -19.99
C GLN A 135 -35.79 -35.55 -20.01
N ARG A 136 -36.39 -34.36 -19.93
CA ARG A 136 -37.86 -34.20 -20.02
C ARG A 136 -38.39 -34.52 -21.42
N SER A 137 -37.66 -34.14 -22.48
CA SER A 137 -37.99 -34.46 -23.86
C SER A 137 -37.94 -35.97 -24.12
N ILE A 138 -36.93 -36.67 -23.60
CA ILE A 138 -36.83 -38.13 -23.70
C ILE A 138 -38.03 -38.79 -23.02
N GLY A 139 -38.41 -38.34 -21.82
CA GLY A 139 -39.60 -38.85 -21.11
C GLY A 139 -40.90 -38.65 -21.90
N SER A 140 -41.10 -37.45 -22.47
CA SER A 140 -42.26 -37.13 -23.31
C SER A 140 -42.29 -37.96 -24.60
N VAL A 141 -41.17 -38.06 -25.32
CA VAL A 141 -41.04 -38.86 -26.54
C VAL A 141 -41.31 -40.34 -26.26
N VAL A 142 -40.77 -40.89 -25.17
CA VAL A 142 -41.07 -42.28 -24.77
C VAL A 142 -42.54 -42.47 -24.47
N SER A 143 -43.20 -41.51 -23.80
CA SER A 143 -44.64 -41.59 -23.55
C SER A 143 -45.46 -41.50 -24.84
N GLN A 144 -45.05 -40.67 -25.80
CA GLN A 144 -45.66 -40.54 -27.12
C GLN A 144 -45.55 -41.85 -27.92
N ILE A 145 -44.39 -42.52 -27.87
CA ILE A 145 -44.18 -43.84 -28.50
C ILE A 145 -45.11 -44.89 -27.88
N LYS A 146 -45.28 -44.90 -26.56
CA LYS A 146 -46.19 -45.84 -25.88
C LYS A 146 -47.65 -45.67 -26.33
N ILE A 147 -48.12 -44.44 -26.49
CA ILE A 147 -49.49 -44.15 -26.93
C ILE A 147 -49.69 -44.60 -28.39
N ASN A 148 -48.75 -44.29 -29.28
CA ASN A 148 -48.82 -44.72 -30.68
C ASN A 148 -48.75 -46.25 -30.84
N ALA A 149 -47.95 -46.95 -30.02
CA ALA A 149 -47.88 -48.41 -30.04
C ALA A 149 -49.21 -49.06 -29.60
N ASN A 150 -49.90 -48.50 -28.61
CA ASN A 150 -51.20 -49.00 -28.15
C ASN A 150 -52.31 -48.77 -29.19
N LEU A 151 -52.29 -47.65 -29.91
CA LEU A 151 -53.24 -47.35 -31.00
C LEU A 151 -53.13 -48.36 -32.15
N VAL A 152 -51.93 -48.82 -32.47
CA VAL A 152 -51.71 -49.87 -33.47
C VAL A 152 -52.27 -51.22 -32.99
N LEU A 153 -52.11 -51.53 -31.70
CA LEU A 153 -52.71 -52.72 -31.11
C LEU A 153 -54.25 -52.66 -31.12
N GLU A 154 -54.85 -51.49 -30.89
CA GLU A 154 -56.30 -51.27 -30.97
C GLU A 154 -56.84 -51.41 -32.40
N LEU A 155 -56.04 -51.07 -33.42
CA LEU A 155 -56.42 -51.23 -34.84
C LEU A 155 -56.18 -52.65 -35.39
N LEU A 156 -55.35 -53.45 -34.72
CA LEU A 156 -55.02 -54.82 -35.12
C LEU A 156 -55.77 -55.90 -34.32
N ALA A 157 -56.33 -55.56 -33.17
CA ALA A 157 -57.25 -56.39 -32.42
C ALA A 157 -58.71 -55.98 -32.75
N PRO A 158 -59.34 -56.57 -33.78
CA PRO A 158 -60.79 -56.51 -33.94
C PRO A 158 -61.52 -57.33 -32.87
#